data_AF-A0A7Y2VIP6-F1
#
_entry.id   AF-A0A7Y2VIP6-F1
#
_cell.length_a   1.000
_cell.length_b   1.000
_cell.length_c   1.000
_cell.angle_alpha   90.00
_cell.angle_beta   90.00
_cell.angle_gamma   90.00
#
_symmetry.space_group_name_H-M   'P 1'
#
loop_
_entity.id
_entity.type
_entity.pdbx_description
1 polymer ?
#
loop_
_entity_poly.entity_id
_entity_poly.type
_entity_poly.pdbx_seq_one_letter_code
_entity_poly.pdbx_strand_id
1 'polypeptide(L)'
;GQIPAREDALIDAMFRVHIGDRELPGDREESPHWPYVRPGKWGATNAMSPKYVGNLVERILASTPKIHALWVYGAEDLAVSNTAASDPGTWGPTGRLPGFPGPEAYPPQPMMDQIRKMLDDYSAAGGSYAEVAIAESGHVPFITHPDEFNRVFHAHLEKTS
;
A
#
# COMPACT_ATOMS: atom_id res chain seq x y z
N GLY A 1 14.59 -9.35 15.69
CA GLY A 1 14.84 -9.11 14.27
C GLY A 1 15.53 -10.32 13.68
N GLN A 2 14.77 -11.23 13.08
CA GLN A 2 15.35 -12.38 12.40
C GLN A 2 15.84 -11.91 11.02
N ILE A 3 17.15 -11.97 10.79
CA ILE A 3 17.73 -11.75 9.46
C ILE A 3 17.41 -13.01 8.64
N PRO A 4 16.68 -12.89 7.50
CA PRO A 4 16.34 -14.04 6.70
C PRO A 4 17.60 -14.74 6.17
N ALA A 5 17.59 -16.07 6.09
CA ALA A 5 18.73 -16.84 5.57
C ALA A 5 19.13 -16.48 4.11
N ARG A 6 18.26 -15.76 3.39
CA ARG A 6 18.47 -15.29 2.00
C ARG A 6 18.78 -13.79 1.90
N GLU A 7 19.22 -13.15 2.99
CA GLU A 7 19.53 -11.71 3.05
C GLU A 7 20.34 -11.22 1.83
N ASP A 8 21.50 -11.81 1.56
CA ASP A 8 22.38 -11.39 0.45
C ASP A 8 21.67 -11.44 -0.91
N ALA A 9 20.87 -12.47 -1.14
CA ALA A 9 20.13 -12.62 -2.39
C ALA A 9 19.00 -11.59 -2.52
N LEU A 10 18.36 -11.21 -1.40
CA LEU A 10 17.35 -10.15 -1.39
C LEU A 10 17.99 -8.79 -1.66
N ILE A 11 19.15 -8.52 -1.06
CA ILE A 11 19.92 -7.29 -1.32
C ILE A 11 20.37 -7.23 -2.79
N ASP A 12 20.93 -8.31 -3.33
CA ASP A 12 21.31 -8.36 -4.75
C ASP A 12 20.09 -8.15 -5.66
N ALA A 13 18.94 -8.73 -5.33
CA ALA A 13 17.70 -8.51 -6.08
C ALA A 13 17.24 -7.04 -6.03
N MET A 14 17.35 -6.37 -4.88
CA MET A 14 17.02 -4.94 -4.76
C MET A 14 17.91 -4.07 -5.64
N PHE A 15 19.20 -4.40 -5.78
CA PHE A 15 20.12 -3.67 -6.68
C PHE A 15 19.88 -3.93 -8.17
N ARG A 16 19.05 -4.92 -8.52
CA ARG A 16 18.65 -5.20 -9.91
C ARG A 16 17.36 -4.49 -10.31
N VAL A 17 16.71 -3.75 -9.40
CA VAL A 17 15.52 -2.97 -9.73
C VAL A 17 15.88 -1.94 -10.79
N HIS A 18 15.18 -1.98 -11.92
CA HIS A 18 15.35 -0.98 -12.97
C HIS A 18 14.77 0.36 -12.49
N ILE A 19 15.59 1.41 -12.58
CA ILE A 19 15.21 2.76 -12.19
C ILE A 19 15.08 3.62 -13.44
N GLY A 20 14.00 4.39 -13.53
CA GLY A 20 13.82 5.38 -14.58
C GLY A 20 12.38 5.81 -14.81
N ASP A 21 12.21 6.73 -15.76
CA ASP A 21 10.92 7.33 -16.10
C ASP A 21 9.87 6.32 -16.59
N ARG A 22 10.31 5.23 -17.23
CA ARG A 22 9.43 4.14 -17.67
C ARG A 22 9.49 2.88 -16.80
N GLU A 23 10.27 2.95 -15.73
CA GLU A 23 10.52 1.86 -14.79
C GLU A 23 10.08 2.33 -13.39
N LEU A 24 10.73 1.91 -12.30
CA LEU A 24 10.45 2.44 -10.96
C LEU A 24 11.23 3.76 -10.71
N PRO A 25 10.65 4.80 -10.09
CA PRO A 25 9.24 4.95 -9.71
C PRO A 25 8.33 5.29 -10.90
N GLY A 26 8.89 5.88 -11.95
CA GLY A 26 8.16 6.47 -13.07
C GLY A 26 8.50 7.93 -13.28
N ASP A 27 7.96 8.50 -14.35
CA ASP A 27 8.10 9.91 -14.70
C ASP A 27 7.25 10.83 -13.80
N ARG A 28 7.43 12.13 -13.92
CA ARG A 28 6.68 13.13 -13.14
C ARG A 28 6.38 14.37 -13.95
N GLU A 29 5.33 15.06 -13.56
CA GLU A 29 4.93 16.34 -14.15
C GLU A 29 4.82 17.41 -13.06
N GLU A 30 5.07 18.67 -13.43
CA GLU A 30 4.84 19.81 -12.53
C GLU A 30 3.35 20.00 -12.26
N SER A 31 3.03 20.37 -11.02
CA SER A 31 1.67 20.67 -10.57
C SER A 31 1.57 22.11 -10.05
N PRO A 32 0.50 22.85 -10.36
CA PRO A 32 0.25 24.13 -9.70
C PRO A 32 -0.20 23.97 -8.23
N HIS A 33 -0.60 22.76 -7.83
CA HIS A 33 -0.99 22.43 -6.46
C HIS A 33 0.17 21.78 -5.72
N TRP A 34 0.30 22.11 -4.43
CA TRP A 34 1.22 21.44 -3.51
C TRP A 34 1.03 19.91 -3.57
N PRO A 35 2.10 19.08 -3.60
CA PRO A 35 3.52 19.39 -3.41
C PRO A 35 4.27 19.82 -4.69
N TYR A 36 3.55 20.43 -5.65
CA TYR A 36 4.06 20.96 -6.92
C TYR A 36 4.55 19.92 -7.92
N VAL A 37 4.29 18.64 -7.64
CA VAL A 37 4.55 17.51 -8.53
C VAL A 37 3.31 16.62 -8.56
N ARG A 38 3.05 16.01 -9.72
CA ARG A 38 2.03 14.99 -9.90
C ARG A 38 2.56 13.80 -10.70
N PRO A 39 1.90 12.62 -10.61
CA PRO A 39 2.21 11.46 -11.44
C PRO A 39 2.23 11.78 -12.94
N GLY A 40 3.30 11.34 -13.60
CA GLY A 40 3.45 11.39 -15.06
C GLY A 40 2.64 10.30 -15.77
N LYS A 41 3.13 9.80 -16.88
CA LYS A 41 2.44 8.78 -17.70
C LYS A 41 2.92 7.34 -17.43
N TRP A 42 4.17 7.15 -17.05
CA TRP A 42 4.87 5.87 -17.06
C TRP A 42 5.38 5.47 -15.68
N GLY A 43 5.63 4.18 -15.46
CA GLY A 43 6.20 3.63 -14.24
C GLY A 43 5.20 3.13 -13.21
N ALA A 44 5.68 2.26 -12.32
CA ALA A 44 4.84 1.49 -11.41
C ALA A 44 4.14 2.37 -10.37
N THR A 45 4.81 3.38 -9.83
CA THR A 45 4.20 4.30 -8.84
C THR A 45 3.08 5.12 -9.48
N ASN A 46 3.26 5.56 -10.73
CA ASN A 46 2.23 6.30 -11.43
C ASN A 46 1.00 5.45 -11.75
N ALA A 47 1.19 4.17 -12.09
CA ALA A 47 0.09 3.23 -12.34
C ALA A 47 -0.81 3.00 -11.11
N MET A 48 -0.26 3.15 -9.91
CA MET A 48 -1.01 3.06 -8.64
C MET A 48 -1.66 4.38 -8.21
N SER A 49 -1.45 5.47 -8.95
CA SER A 49 -2.01 6.77 -8.58
C SER A 49 -3.51 6.88 -8.87
N PRO A 50 -4.21 7.85 -8.23
CA PRO A 50 -5.62 8.12 -8.52
C PRO A 50 -5.92 8.45 -9.99
N LYS A 51 -4.90 8.81 -10.79
CA LYS A 51 -5.01 9.05 -12.24
C LYS A 51 -5.56 7.83 -13.00
N TYR A 52 -5.33 6.61 -12.51
CA TYR A 52 -5.69 5.37 -13.20
C TYR A 52 -6.67 4.47 -12.42
N VAL A 53 -7.02 4.83 -11.19
CA VAL A 53 -7.90 4.01 -10.34
C VAL A 53 -9.32 3.90 -10.89
N GLY A 54 -9.81 4.94 -11.59
CA GLY A 54 -11.14 4.97 -12.19
C GLY A 54 -12.24 4.68 -11.16
N ASN A 55 -13.14 3.74 -11.49
CA ASN A 55 -14.23 3.27 -10.62
C ASN A 55 -13.93 1.90 -9.97
N LEU A 56 -12.65 1.61 -9.69
CA LEU A 56 -12.23 0.31 -9.17
C LEU A 56 -12.96 -0.06 -7.87
N VAL A 57 -13.12 0.89 -6.94
CA VAL A 57 -13.79 0.65 -5.65
C VAL A 57 -15.25 0.25 -5.88
N GLU A 58 -15.98 1.01 -6.70
CA GLU A 58 -17.37 0.72 -7.03
C GLU A 58 -17.51 -0.65 -7.70
N ARG A 59 -16.57 -1.01 -8.58
CA ARG A 59 -16.56 -2.33 -9.24
C ARG A 59 -16.31 -3.48 -8.27
N ILE A 60 -15.45 -3.30 -7.27
CA ILE A 60 -15.24 -4.31 -6.22
C ILE A 60 -16.49 -4.41 -5.33
N LEU A 61 -17.08 -3.28 -4.94
CA LEU A 61 -18.31 -3.27 -4.15
C LEU A 61 -19.52 -3.82 -4.92
N ALA A 62 -19.55 -3.72 -6.25
CA ALA A 62 -20.60 -4.29 -7.09
C ALA A 62 -20.31 -5.73 -7.56
N SER A 63 -19.13 -6.29 -7.27
CA SER A 63 -18.74 -7.61 -7.77
C SER A 63 -19.70 -8.73 -7.33
N THR A 64 -19.95 -9.67 -8.24
CA THR A 64 -20.74 -10.87 -7.98
C THR A 64 -20.11 -12.07 -8.72
N PRO A 65 -19.87 -13.22 -8.06
CA PRO A 65 -20.12 -13.46 -6.64
C PRO A 65 -19.16 -12.68 -5.74
N LYS A 66 -19.55 -12.48 -4.48
CA LYS A 66 -18.63 -12.01 -3.43
C LYS A 66 -17.70 -13.15 -3.03
N ILE A 67 -16.40 -12.85 -2.95
CA ILE A 67 -15.39 -13.76 -2.42
C ILE A 67 -15.03 -13.38 -0.98
N HIS A 68 -14.67 -14.35 -0.15
CA HIS A 68 -14.07 -14.07 1.14
C HIS A 68 -12.66 -13.52 0.92
N ALA A 69 -12.38 -12.31 1.39
CA ALA A 69 -11.08 -11.66 1.23
C ALA A 69 -10.18 -11.90 2.45
N LEU A 70 -8.88 -12.08 2.24
CA LEU A 70 -7.88 -12.07 3.31
C LEU A 70 -6.96 -10.87 3.10
N TRP A 71 -6.84 -10.03 4.12
CA TRP A 71 -5.85 -8.96 4.18
C TRP A 71 -4.82 -9.27 5.26
N VAL A 72 -3.59 -9.59 4.83
CA VAL A 72 -2.44 -9.82 5.70
C VAL A 72 -1.44 -8.69 5.53
N TYR A 73 -0.96 -8.12 6.64
CA TYR A 73 0.06 -7.06 6.63
C TYR A 73 1.00 -7.20 7.84
N GLY A 74 2.13 -6.51 7.79
CA GLY A 74 3.05 -6.46 8.94
C GLY A 74 2.63 -5.39 9.94
N ALA A 75 2.61 -5.73 11.23
CA ALA A 75 2.21 -4.81 12.30
C ALA A 75 3.11 -3.58 12.42
N GLU A 76 4.37 -3.69 11.98
CA GLU A 76 5.39 -2.63 12.00
C GLU A 76 5.61 -2.00 10.60
N ASP A 77 4.64 -2.15 9.68
CA ASP A 77 4.73 -1.57 8.34
C ASP A 77 4.68 -0.04 8.39
N LEU A 78 5.76 0.60 7.93
CA LEU A 78 5.87 2.05 7.78
C LEU A 78 5.66 2.54 6.34
N ALA A 79 5.61 1.63 5.37
CA ALA A 79 5.39 1.94 3.97
C ALA A 79 3.89 2.08 3.66
N VAL A 80 3.05 1.21 4.21
CA VAL A 80 1.59 1.34 4.18
C VAL A 80 1.09 1.60 5.59
N SER A 81 1.02 2.88 5.94
CA SER A 81 0.56 3.34 7.26
C SER A 81 -0.14 4.68 7.16
N ASN A 82 -0.88 5.08 8.20
CA ASN A 82 -1.51 6.41 8.28
C ASN A 82 -0.48 7.54 8.44
N THR A 83 0.81 7.20 8.59
CA THR A 83 1.93 8.13 8.79
C THR A 83 3.08 7.81 7.84
N ALA A 84 2.76 7.23 6.67
CA ALA A 84 3.76 6.74 5.74
C ALA A 84 4.71 7.87 5.31
N ALA A 85 6.01 7.63 5.45
CA ALA A 85 7.04 8.60 5.09
C ALA A 85 7.08 8.92 3.58
N SER A 86 6.45 8.10 2.73
CA SER A 86 6.31 8.38 1.31
C SER A 86 5.22 9.41 1.00
N ASP A 87 4.32 9.69 1.93
CA ASP A 87 3.27 10.70 1.77
C ASP A 87 3.80 12.10 2.11
N PRO A 88 3.81 13.05 1.15
CA PRO A 88 4.13 14.44 1.42
C PRO A 88 3.35 15.03 2.60
N GLY A 89 2.07 14.69 2.75
CA GLY A 89 1.19 15.20 3.81
C GLY A 89 1.69 14.87 5.23
N THR A 90 2.41 13.76 5.39
CA THR A 90 3.08 13.40 6.66
C THR A 90 4.20 14.39 7.01
N TRP A 91 4.94 14.90 6.01
CA TRP A 91 6.07 15.79 6.24
C TRP A 91 5.72 17.27 6.23
N GLY A 92 4.64 17.67 5.56
CA GLY A 92 4.18 19.05 5.45
C GLY A 92 4.20 19.82 6.78
N PRO A 93 3.57 19.29 7.86
CA PRO A 93 3.56 19.92 9.18
C PRO A 93 4.94 20.09 9.84
N THR A 94 5.96 19.36 9.38
CA THR A 94 7.32 19.42 9.95
C THR A 94 8.19 20.52 9.34
N GLY A 95 7.69 21.22 8.31
CA GLY A 95 8.43 22.26 7.59
C GLY A 95 9.52 21.73 6.64
N ARG A 96 9.65 20.40 6.49
CA ARG A 96 10.61 19.77 5.56
C ARG A 96 10.27 19.99 4.09
N LEU A 97 8.98 20.17 3.78
CA LEU A 97 8.50 20.47 2.44
C LEU A 97 8.00 21.92 2.39
N PRO A 98 8.58 22.78 1.52
CA PRO A 98 8.19 24.18 1.45
C PRO A 98 6.76 24.34 0.93
N GLY A 99 6.09 25.40 1.38
CA GLY A 99 4.77 25.81 0.86
C GLY A 99 3.60 24.92 1.27
N PHE A 100 3.73 24.11 2.33
CA PHE A 100 2.63 23.28 2.83
C PHE A 100 1.37 24.14 3.12
N PRO A 101 0.23 23.87 2.47
CA PRO A 101 -0.96 24.73 2.56
C PRO A 101 -1.76 24.54 3.87
N GLY A 102 -1.32 23.62 4.72
CA GLY A 102 -2.02 23.24 5.95
C GLY A 102 -2.81 21.93 5.80
N PRO A 103 -3.11 21.26 6.93
CA PRO A 103 -3.71 19.92 6.94
C PRO A 103 -5.15 19.89 6.41
N GLU A 104 -5.87 21.02 6.41
CA GLU A 104 -7.21 21.12 5.82
C GLU A 104 -7.17 21.05 4.29
N ALA A 105 -6.12 21.57 3.66
CA ALA A 105 -5.97 21.61 2.21
C ALA A 105 -5.24 20.38 1.66
N TYR A 106 -4.29 19.83 2.43
CA TYR A 106 -3.59 18.61 2.09
C TYR A 106 -3.36 17.77 3.36
N PRO A 107 -4.35 16.99 3.80
CA PRO A 107 -4.20 16.12 4.95
C PRO A 107 -3.24 14.96 4.61
N PRO A 108 -2.55 14.39 5.61
CA PRO A 108 -1.83 13.13 5.42
C PRO A 108 -2.80 12.02 5.01
N GLN A 109 -2.34 11.10 4.16
CA GLN A 109 -3.15 9.98 3.68
C GLN A 109 -3.31 8.91 4.78
N PRO A 110 -4.53 8.62 5.26
CA PRO A 110 -4.75 7.59 6.26
C PRO A 110 -4.91 6.21 5.58
N MET A 111 -3.80 5.63 5.10
CA MET A 111 -3.81 4.42 4.26
C MET A 111 -4.51 3.22 4.91
N MET A 112 -4.24 2.95 6.19
CA MET A 112 -4.86 1.81 6.90
C MET A 112 -6.36 2.02 7.10
N ASP A 113 -6.76 3.24 7.42
CA ASP A 113 -8.18 3.55 7.62
C ASP A 113 -8.95 3.51 6.30
N GLN A 114 -8.32 3.93 5.20
CA GLN A 114 -8.89 3.80 3.85
C GLN A 114 -9.10 2.34 3.45
N ILE A 115 -8.12 1.46 3.71
CA ILE A 115 -8.24 0.03 3.42
C ILE A 115 -9.35 -0.60 4.26
N ARG A 116 -9.37 -0.35 5.58
CA ARG A 116 -10.42 -0.86 6.48
C ARG A 116 -11.81 -0.37 6.06
N LYS A 117 -11.94 0.92 5.74
CA LYS A 117 -13.21 1.48 5.28
C LYS A 117 -13.72 0.77 4.02
N MET A 118 -12.84 0.48 3.07
CA MET A 118 -13.21 -0.23 1.85
C MET A 118 -13.63 -1.69 2.14
N LEU A 119 -12.93 -2.40 3.04
CA LEU A 119 -13.26 -3.76 3.45
C LEU A 119 -14.57 -3.84 4.27
N ASP A 120 -14.83 -2.83 5.08
CA ASP A 120 -16.09 -2.67 5.82
C ASP A 120 -17.25 -2.43 4.85
N ASP A 121 -17.07 -1.53 3.87
CA ASP A 121 -18.06 -1.32 2.80
C ASP A 121 -18.28 -2.59 1.97
N TYR A 122 -17.22 -3.35 1.69
CA TYR A 122 -17.31 -4.64 1.00
C TYR A 122 -18.14 -5.64 1.79
N SER A 123 -17.99 -5.67 3.12
CA SER A 123 -18.80 -6.52 4.00
C SER A 123 -20.26 -6.07 4.06
N ALA A 124 -20.50 -4.76 4.15
CA ALA A 124 -21.85 -4.20 4.07
C ALA A 124 -22.55 -4.52 2.74
N ALA A 125 -21.78 -4.65 1.65
CA ALA A 125 -22.26 -5.08 0.34
C ALA A 125 -22.43 -6.61 0.19
N GLY A 126 -22.41 -7.37 1.30
CA GLY A 126 -22.61 -8.82 1.33
C GLY A 126 -21.34 -9.65 1.13
N GLY A 127 -20.16 -9.02 1.08
CA GLY A 127 -18.88 -9.69 1.15
C GLY A 127 -18.48 -10.07 2.57
N SER A 128 -17.27 -10.59 2.72
CA SER A 128 -16.63 -10.78 4.02
C SER A 128 -15.13 -10.71 3.87
N TYR A 129 -14.42 -10.35 4.94
CA TYR A 129 -12.96 -10.38 4.98
C TYR A 129 -12.43 -10.87 6.32
N ALA A 130 -11.16 -11.28 6.32
CA ALA A 130 -10.35 -11.48 7.51
C ALA A 130 -9.15 -10.52 7.47
N GLU A 131 -8.90 -9.81 8.55
CA GLU A 131 -7.73 -8.94 8.75
C GLU A 131 -6.73 -9.64 9.68
N VAL A 132 -5.46 -9.73 9.26
CA VAL A 132 -4.41 -10.35 10.06
C VAL A 132 -3.14 -9.50 10.03
N ALA A 133 -2.76 -8.99 11.20
CA ALA A 133 -1.48 -8.34 11.42
C ALA A 133 -0.43 -9.37 11.86
N ILE A 134 0.70 -9.43 11.17
CA ILE A 134 1.86 -10.25 11.54
C ILE A 134 2.74 -9.40 12.46
N ALA A 135 2.81 -9.78 13.74
CA ALA A 135 3.63 -9.10 14.74
C ALA A 135 5.11 -9.10 14.33
N GLU A 136 5.83 -8.04 14.72
CA GLU A 136 7.27 -7.87 14.45
C GLU A 136 7.66 -7.86 12.96
N SER A 137 6.69 -7.76 12.05
CA SER A 137 6.91 -7.68 10.60
C SER A 137 6.67 -6.28 10.07
N GLY A 138 7.55 -5.83 9.16
CA GLY A 138 7.30 -4.67 8.29
C GLY A 138 6.50 -5.05 7.02
N HIS A 139 6.70 -4.27 5.95
CA HIS A 139 5.89 -4.24 4.72
C HIS A 139 5.71 -5.59 3.97
N VAL A 140 6.68 -6.51 4.08
CA VAL A 140 6.71 -7.75 3.28
C VAL A 140 6.69 -9.01 4.15
N PRO A 141 5.62 -9.27 4.92
CA PRO A 141 5.54 -10.40 5.87
C PRO A 141 5.73 -11.77 5.20
N PHE A 142 5.32 -11.92 3.94
CA PHE A 142 5.52 -13.15 3.18
C PHE A 142 6.99 -13.47 2.87
N ILE A 143 7.91 -12.50 3.03
CA ILE A 143 9.36 -12.70 2.89
C ILE A 143 10.02 -12.82 4.25
N THR A 144 9.65 -11.97 5.21
CA THR A 144 10.34 -11.85 6.51
C THR A 144 9.81 -12.82 7.57
N HIS A 145 8.53 -13.19 7.49
CA HIS A 145 7.83 -14.08 8.43
C HIS A 145 7.02 -15.13 7.64
N PRO A 146 7.70 -15.96 6.82
CA PRO A 146 7.02 -16.85 5.88
C PRO A 146 6.19 -17.92 6.61
N ASP A 147 6.60 -18.38 7.79
CA ASP A 147 5.87 -19.42 8.53
C ASP A 147 4.54 -18.89 9.10
N GLU A 148 4.55 -17.68 9.66
CA GLU A 148 3.35 -16.98 10.14
C GLU A 148 2.43 -16.63 8.99
N PHE A 149 2.97 -16.07 7.90
CA PHE A 149 2.19 -15.73 6.72
C PHE A 149 1.56 -16.99 6.09
N ASN A 150 2.34 -18.04 5.86
CA ASN A 150 1.88 -19.28 5.22
C ASN A 150 0.80 -19.96 6.06
N ARG A 151 0.89 -19.95 7.39
CA ARG A 151 -0.14 -20.51 8.26
C ARG A 151 -1.50 -19.86 8.02
N VAL A 152 -1.53 -18.53 7.95
CA VAL A 152 -2.76 -17.76 7.72
C VAL A 152 -3.25 -17.95 6.29
N PHE A 153 -2.34 -17.88 5.32
CA PHE A 153 -2.66 -18.03 3.90
C PHE A 153 -3.24 -19.41 3.58
N HIS A 154 -2.60 -20.49 4.03
CA HIS A 154 -3.11 -21.85 3.79
C HIS A 154 -4.44 -22.11 4.52
N ALA A 155 -4.60 -21.62 5.75
CA ALA A 155 -5.87 -21.71 6.45
C ALA A 155 -7.01 -20.95 5.74
N HIS A 156 -6.69 -19.86 5.02
CA HIS A 156 -7.66 -19.18 4.17
C HIS A 156 -7.99 -20.01 2.94
N LEU A 157 -7.00 -20.55 2.23
CA LEU A 157 -7.20 -21.41 1.06
C LEU A 157 -8.10 -22.62 1.39
N GLU A 158 -7.89 -23.28 2.53
CA GLU A 158 -8.71 -24.41 2.97
C GLU A 158 -10.19 -24.03 3.18
N LYS A 159 -10.48 -22.78 3.59
CA LYS A 159 -11.85 -22.29 3.82
C LYS A 159 -12.55 -21.84 2.54
N THR A 160 -11.78 -21.48 1.53
CA THR A 160 -12.28 -20.91 0.27
C THR A 160 -12.18 -21.85 -0.92
N SER A 161 -11.61 -23.05 -0.73
CA SER A 161 -11.55 -24.12 -1.73
C SER A 161 -12.87 -24.87 -1.86
#